data_AF-A0A2Y9RAN3-F1
#
_entry.id   AF-A0A2Y9RAN3-F1
#
_cell.length_a   1.000
_cell.length_b   1.000
_cell.length_c   1.000
_cell.angle_alpha   90.00
_cell.angle_beta   90.00
_cell.angle_gamma   90.00
#
_symmetry.space_group_name_H-M   'P 1'
#
loop_
_entity.id
_entity.type
_entity.pdbx_description
1 polymer ?
#
loop_
_entity_poly.entity_id
_entity_poly.type
_entity_poly.pdbx_seq_one_letter_code
_entity_poly.pdbx_strand_id
1 'polypeptide(L)'
;MKGIKKSLTEEYLYLDLSHQTEGCIFPLHTSVTVFLLLYCDCKIFKVCLVLTRESTDISQIKNVLPQDVETQIISREELPSIVQNCCLPAAVERPGNFCRAGLAVVLRHIIQKSYEADPSKKEILELLGFKKTCLKACAEVSQWTRLCELTIPSAIENFIRESSEQPSAIPVEILQLEKKLSEPVRVHNDDKLRRQKLKQQKAAGVGLSLAKDKTKSKACNQEASEELDSPSKSLELEVAFSKLTAQEDPASANREPSHIRKVKASDLPPLEHVFAEGLYFTLADIVLLPCVHHFLVIICKKHSEKLVEFPLLASWYQRIQEVPKVKTAASKCGIQFLDLPELLTTSNEQHPNLSEVPGVEEQSDPSFIGGPRPTMTKLMSKQFTGVY
;
A
#
# COMPACT_ATOMS: atom_id res chain seq x y z
N MET A 1 16.23 -19.56 43.89
CA MET A 1 15.65 -18.66 42.86
C MET A 1 15.28 -19.52 41.66
N LYS A 2 13.99 -19.81 41.45
CA LYS A 2 13.53 -20.60 40.28
C LYS A 2 13.54 -19.67 39.07
N GLY A 3 14.48 -19.93 38.15
CA GLY A 3 14.47 -19.29 36.84
C GLY A 3 13.17 -19.61 36.12
N ILE A 4 12.40 -18.59 35.80
CA ILE A 4 11.25 -18.70 34.91
C ILE A 4 11.82 -19.08 33.55
N LYS A 5 11.72 -20.35 33.17
CA LYS A 5 11.86 -20.78 31.79
C LYS A 5 10.80 -20.01 31.00
N LYS A 6 11.19 -18.98 30.25
CA LYS A 6 10.36 -18.44 29.18
C LYS A 6 10.05 -19.62 28.27
N SER A 7 8.81 -20.12 28.27
CA SER A 7 8.39 -21.04 27.22
C SER A 7 8.59 -20.31 25.91
N LEU A 8 9.33 -20.90 24.97
CA LEU A 8 9.47 -20.35 23.63
C LEU A 8 8.07 -20.33 23.02
N THR A 9 7.49 -19.14 22.89
CA THR A 9 6.21 -18.97 22.19
C THR A 9 6.50 -19.03 20.70
N GLU A 10 5.71 -19.84 19.98
CA GLU A 10 5.87 -20.03 18.55
C GLU A 10 4.72 -19.33 17.83
N GLU A 11 5.03 -18.51 16.84
CA GLU A 11 4.03 -17.85 16.00
C GLU A 11 3.73 -18.74 14.79
N TYR A 12 2.48 -19.16 14.65
CA TYR A 12 2.00 -19.90 13.48
C TYR A 12 1.16 -18.98 12.62
N LEU A 13 1.37 -19.04 11.31
CA LEU A 13 0.62 -18.27 10.33
C LEU A 13 -0.06 -19.23 9.35
N TYR A 14 -1.39 -19.18 9.26
CA TYR A 14 -2.20 -20.03 8.40
C TYR A 14 -2.69 -19.22 7.21
N LEU A 15 -2.39 -19.69 5.99
CA LEU A 15 -2.72 -19.03 4.73
C LEU A 15 -3.46 -20.00 3.82
N ASP A 16 -4.41 -19.49 3.04
CA ASP A 16 -5.13 -20.32 2.06
C ASP A 16 -4.24 -20.68 0.88
N LEU A 17 -4.38 -21.92 0.42
CA LEU A 17 -3.77 -22.43 -0.80
C LEU A 17 -4.87 -22.99 -1.69
N SER A 18 -5.01 -22.40 -2.89
CA SER A 18 -5.90 -22.87 -3.94
C SER A 18 -5.09 -23.11 -5.21
N HIS A 19 -5.52 -24.09 -6.01
CA HIS A 19 -4.91 -24.42 -7.30
C HIS A 19 -5.77 -23.79 -8.41
N GLN A 20 -5.16 -23.01 -9.30
CA GLN A 20 -5.77 -22.63 -10.59
C GLN A 20 -5.01 -23.30 -11.74
N THR A 21 -5.76 -23.68 -12.76
CA THR A 21 -5.25 -24.27 -14.01
C THR A 21 -4.34 -23.27 -14.72
N GLU A 22 -3.08 -23.66 -14.93
CA GLU A 22 -1.94 -22.86 -15.43
C GLU A 22 -1.21 -22.01 -14.37
N GLY A 23 -0.41 -22.70 -13.55
CA GLY A 23 0.49 -22.09 -12.56
C GLY A 23 -0.18 -21.89 -11.21
N CYS A 24 0.54 -22.15 -10.11
CA CYS A 24 0.00 -21.90 -8.77
C CYS A 24 -0.07 -20.40 -8.52
N ILE A 25 -1.21 -19.77 -8.82
CA ILE A 25 -1.53 -18.43 -8.33
C ILE A 25 -2.10 -18.60 -6.92
N PHE A 26 -1.36 -18.14 -5.90
CA PHE A 26 -1.91 -18.09 -4.55
C PHE A 26 -3.13 -17.16 -4.51
N PRO A 27 -4.14 -17.44 -3.66
CA PRO A 27 -5.14 -16.43 -3.30
C PRO A 27 -4.46 -15.09 -2.97
N LEU A 28 -5.05 -13.97 -3.36
CA LEU A 28 -4.41 -12.67 -3.24
C LEU A 28 -4.10 -12.32 -1.79
N HIS A 29 -4.96 -12.69 -0.84
CA HIS A 29 -4.67 -12.54 0.59
C HIS A 29 -3.39 -13.29 1.02
N THR A 30 -3.16 -14.48 0.47
CA THR A 30 -1.93 -15.27 0.70
C THR A 30 -0.74 -14.61 0.01
N SER A 31 -0.88 -14.21 -1.25
CA SER A 31 0.17 -13.51 -2.02
C SER A 31 0.65 -12.24 -1.31
N VAL A 32 -0.28 -11.40 -0.84
CA VAL A 32 0.02 -10.19 -0.07
C VAL A 32 0.75 -10.51 1.23
N THR A 33 0.30 -11.53 1.95
CA THR A 33 0.90 -11.91 3.23
C THR A 33 2.33 -12.42 3.06
N VAL A 34 2.55 -13.28 2.06
CA VAL A 34 3.88 -13.79 1.70
C VAL A 34 4.78 -12.64 1.22
N PHE A 35 4.26 -11.72 0.42
CA PHE A 35 5.00 -10.54 -0.03
C PHE A 35 5.51 -9.72 1.16
N LEU A 36 4.66 -9.45 2.16
CA LEU A 36 5.08 -8.71 3.35
C LEU A 36 6.13 -9.46 4.18
N LEU A 37 6.00 -10.78 4.34
CA LEU A 37 7.02 -11.59 5.03
C LEU A 37 8.39 -11.43 4.37
N LEU A 38 8.43 -11.51 3.04
CA LEU A 38 9.65 -11.38 2.25
C LEU A 38 10.19 -9.94 2.24
N TYR A 39 9.32 -8.94 2.15
CA TYR A 39 9.69 -7.53 2.25
C TYR A 39 10.35 -7.21 3.60
N CYS A 40 9.80 -7.74 4.69
CA CYS A 40 10.32 -7.56 6.05
C CYS A 40 11.54 -8.44 6.37
N ASP A 41 11.83 -9.46 5.54
CA ASP A 41 12.73 -10.57 5.89
C ASP A 41 12.34 -11.20 7.25
N CYS A 42 11.04 -11.48 7.40
CA CYS A 42 10.46 -11.98 8.64
C CYS A 42 10.47 -13.51 8.69
N LYS A 43 11.23 -14.07 9.64
CA LYS A 43 11.38 -15.53 9.84
C LYS A 43 10.77 -16.02 11.16
N ILE A 44 9.94 -15.19 11.78
CA ILE A 44 9.36 -15.45 13.10
C ILE A 44 8.20 -16.45 13.00
N PHE A 45 7.46 -16.40 11.89
CA PHE A 45 6.26 -17.19 11.69
C PHE A 45 6.58 -18.53 11.04
N LYS A 46 6.06 -19.62 11.63
CA LYS A 46 5.93 -20.92 10.96
C LYS A 46 4.72 -20.87 10.05
N VAL A 47 4.95 -20.90 8.74
CA VAL A 47 3.88 -20.71 7.76
C VAL A 47 3.23 -22.05 7.41
N CYS A 48 1.91 -22.12 7.56
CA CYS A 48 1.07 -23.27 7.26
C CYS A 48 0.17 -22.91 6.07
N LEU A 49 0.40 -23.54 4.92
CA LEU A 49 -0.47 -23.43 3.76
C LEU A 49 -1.60 -24.44 3.85
N VAL A 50 -2.83 -23.96 3.88
CA VAL A 50 -4.04 -24.75 4.07
C VAL A 50 -4.67 -25.06 2.73
N LEU A 51 -4.73 -26.33 2.37
CA LEU A 51 -5.37 -26.75 1.12
C LEU A 51 -6.89 -26.55 1.21
N THR A 52 -7.42 -25.72 0.33
CA THR A 52 -8.86 -25.43 0.24
C THR A 52 -9.63 -26.46 -0.59
N ARG A 53 -8.94 -27.26 -1.40
CA ARG A 53 -9.49 -28.35 -2.20
C ARG A 53 -8.55 -29.55 -2.18
N GLU A 54 -9.10 -30.76 -2.17
CA GLU A 54 -8.35 -31.99 -2.37
C GLU A 54 -7.74 -31.94 -3.79
N SER A 55 -6.44 -31.67 -3.88
CA SER A 55 -5.70 -31.74 -5.14
C SER A 55 -4.53 -32.71 -4.98
N THR A 56 -4.36 -33.56 -5.99
CA THR A 56 -3.51 -34.75 -5.98
C THR A 56 -2.02 -34.47 -6.22
N ASP A 57 -1.63 -33.23 -6.55
CA ASP A 57 -0.25 -32.89 -6.96
C ASP A 57 0.43 -31.86 -6.04
N ILE A 58 0.63 -32.25 -4.78
CA ILE A 58 1.42 -31.49 -3.77
C ILE A 58 2.87 -31.22 -4.25
N SER A 59 3.39 -32.07 -5.15
CA SER A 59 4.75 -31.98 -5.70
C SER A 59 4.98 -30.74 -6.57
N GLN A 60 3.98 -30.30 -7.33
CA GLN A 60 4.08 -29.12 -8.21
C GLN A 60 4.05 -27.82 -7.41
N ILE A 61 3.31 -27.81 -6.29
CA ILE A 61 3.15 -26.66 -5.39
C ILE A 61 4.48 -26.27 -4.73
N LYS A 62 5.29 -27.27 -4.34
CA LYS A 62 6.61 -27.04 -3.70
C LYS A 62 7.58 -26.24 -4.56
N ASN A 63 7.43 -26.28 -5.89
CA ASN A 63 8.31 -25.55 -6.81
C ASN A 63 7.93 -24.07 -6.97
N VAL A 64 6.70 -23.67 -6.60
CA VAL A 64 6.19 -22.29 -6.72
C VAL A 64 6.33 -21.51 -5.40
N LEU A 65 6.57 -22.22 -4.30
CA LEU A 65 6.75 -21.66 -2.97
C LEU A 65 8.08 -20.88 -2.85
N PRO A 66 8.07 -19.69 -2.22
CA PRO A 66 9.31 -18.96 -1.95
C PRO A 66 10.24 -19.79 -1.05
N GLN A 67 11.46 -20.07 -1.53
CA GLN A 67 12.44 -20.88 -0.81
C GLN A 67 12.89 -20.26 0.53
N ASP A 68 12.72 -18.94 0.67
CA ASP A 68 13.12 -18.17 1.85
C ASP A 68 12.11 -18.26 3.02
N VAL A 69 10.92 -18.83 2.79
CA VAL A 69 9.88 -18.95 3.81
C VAL A 69 9.72 -20.42 4.18
N GLU A 70 9.90 -20.74 5.47
CA GLU A 70 9.65 -22.09 5.97
C GLU A 70 8.14 -22.37 5.95
N THR A 71 7.70 -23.18 4.97
CA THR A 71 6.29 -23.53 4.79
C THR A 71 6.03 -25.01 4.99
N GLN A 72 4.94 -25.32 5.69
CA GLN A 72 4.33 -26.66 5.71
C GLN A 72 2.96 -26.61 5.05
N ILE A 73 2.58 -27.68 4.36
CA ILE A 73 1.24 -27.82 3.76
C ILE A 73 0.42 -28.70 4.69
N ILE A 74 -0.80 -28.24 5.03
CA ILE A 74 -1.73 -28.95 5.92
C ILE A 74 -3.13 -28.98 5.30
N SER A 75 -3.94 -29.94 5.72
CA SER A 75 -5.37 -29.99 5.38
C SER A 75 -6.18 -29.05 6.29
N ARG A 76 -7.45 -28.83 5.94
CA ARG A 76 -8.35 -28.00 6.74
C ARG A 76 -8.67 -28.63 8.11
N GLU A 77 -8.67 -29.96 8.19
CA GLU A 77 -8.93 -30.72 9.41
C GLU A 77 -7.79 -30.60 10.44
N GLU A 78 -6.57 -30.35 9.95
CA GLU A 78 -5.38 -30.14 10.78
C GLU A 78 -5.29 -28.74 11.39
N LEU A 79 -6.18 -27.82 10.99
CA LEU A 79 -6.23 -26.48 11.58
C LEU A 79 -6.61 -26.54 13.07
N PRO A 80 -6.01 -25.69 13.92
CA PRO A 80 -6.51 -25.51 15.28
C PRO A 80 -7.97 -25.06 15.28
N SER A 81 -8.78 -25.54 16.22
CA SER A 81 -10.23 -25.26 16.27
C SER A 81 -10.57 -23.77 16.28
N ILE A 82 -9.71 -22.93 16.88
CA ILE A 82 -9.89 -21.47 16.84
C ILE A 82 -9.72 -20.88 15.44
N VAL A 83 -8.84 -21.44 14.62
CA VAL A 83 -8.56 -20.99 13.24
C VAL A 83 -9.61 -21.50 12.27
N GLN A 84 -10.18 -22.69 12.51
CA GLN A 84 -11.24 -23.26 11.66
C GLN A 84 -12.47 -22.35 11.55
N ASN A 85 -12.71 -21.50 12.55
CA ASN A 85 -13.81 -20.55 12.61
C ASN A 85 -13.44 -19.14 12.08
N CYS A 86 -12.25 -18.98 11.50
CA CYS A 86 -11.76 -17.71 10.96
C CYS A 86 -11.57 -17.79 9.45
N CYS A 87 -11.70 -16.65 8.78
CA CYS A 87 -11.17 -16.51 7.42
C CYS A 87 -9.64 -16.40 7.51
N LEU A 88 -8.92 -17.02 6.56
CA LEU A 88 -7.48 -16.85 6.45
C LEU A 88 -7.16 -15.53 5.70
N PRO A 89 -6.04 -14.85 6.00
CA PRO A 89 -4.95 -15.30 6.85
C PRO A 89 -5.28 -15.23 8.35
N ALA A 90 -4.67 -16.12 9.12
CA ALA A 90 -4.79 -16.13 10.58
C ALA A 90 -3.45 -16.42 11.25
N ALA A 91 -3.14 -15.71 12.33
CA ALA A 91 -1.93 -15.90 13.13
C ALA A 91 -2.27 -16.32 14.57
N VAL A 92 -1.59 -17.34 15.07
CA VAL A 92 -1.78 -17.88 16.43
C VAL A 92 -0.43 -18.01 17.13
N GLU A 93 -0.35 -17.46 18.34
CA GLU A 93 0.79 -17.66 19.24
C GLU A 93 0.55 -18.90 20.09
N ARG A 94 1.36 -19.96 19.92
CA ARG A 94 1.25 -21.20 20.73
C ARG A 94 2.15 -21.12 21.98
N PRO A 95 1.71 -21.66 23.14
CA PRO A 95 0.48 -22.46 23.37
C PRO A 95 -0.78 -21.62 23.67
N GLY A 96 -0.80 -20.33 23.35
CA GLY A 96 -1.95 -19.47 23.58
C GLY A 96 -3.17 -19.82 22.71
N ASN A 97 -4.35 -19.46 23.22
CA ASN A 97 -5.63 -19.58 22.50
C ASN A 97 -6.03 -18.25 21.83
N PHE A 98 -5.06 -17.40 21.48
CA PHE A 98 -5.33 -16.11 20.87
C PHE A 98 -5.09 -16.17 19.36
N CYS A 99 -6.16 -15.98 18.59
CA CYS A 99 -6.12 -15.94 17.13
C CYS A 99 -6.29 -14.50 16.65
N ARG A 100 -5.40 -14.07 15.76
CA ARG A 100 -5.53 -12.85 14.98
C ARG A 100 -5.95 -13.25 13.58
N ALA A 101 -7.11 -12.83 13.12
CA ALA A 101 -7.61 -13.17 11.78
C ALA A 101 -8.00 -11.90 11.02
N GLY A 102 -7.95 -12.00 9.69
CA GLY A 102 -8.09 -10.87 8.78
C GLY A 102 -6.74 -10.36 8.31
N LEU A 103 -6.64 -10.03 7.03
CA LEU A 103 -5.44 -9.56 6.36
C LEU A 103 -4.84 -8.35 7.08
N ALA A 104 -5.58 -7.26 7.27
CA ALA A 104 -5.00 -6.05 7.87
C ALA A 104 -4.48 -6.31 9.29
N VAL A 105 -5.23 -7.08 10.08
CA VAL A 105 -4.85 -7.46 11.45
C VAL A 105 -3.57 -8.30 11.45
N VAL A 106 -3.49 -9.31 10.59
CA VAL A 106 -2.34 -10.21 10.48
C VAL A 106 -1.11 -9.49 9.94
N LEU A 107 -1.24 -8.69 8.87
CA LEU A 107 -0.12 -7.95 8.31
C LEU A 107 0.48 -6.94 9.31
N ARG A 108 -0.39 -6.24 10.06
CA ARG A 108 0.06 -5.34 11.14
C ARG A 108 0.77 -6.11 12.26
N HIS A 109 0.32 -7.33 12.57
CA HIS A 109 1.00 -8.22 13.53
C HIS A 109 2.37 -8.66 13.02
N ILE A 110 2.49 -9.01 11.73
CA ILE A 110 3.77 -9.34 11.08
C ILE A 110 4.74 -8.17 11.18
N ILE A 111 4.30 -6.94 10.85
CA ILE A 111 5.13 -5.73 10.97
C ILE A 111 5.62 -5.54 12.41
N GLN A 112 4.72 -5.65 13.38
CA GLN A 112 5.04 -5.46 14.79
C GLN A 112 6.04 -6.51 15.29
N LYS A 113 5.84 -7.79 14.96
CA LYS A 113 6.76 -8.87 15.33
C LYS A 113 8.11 -8.74 14.64
N SER A 114 8.13 -8.37 13.36
CA SER A 114 9.38 -8.13 12.61
C SER A 114 10.23 -7.06 13.26
N TYR A 115 9.62 -5.94 13.67
CA TYR A 115 10.32 -4.88 14.40
C TYR A 115 10.75 -5.29 15.81
N GLU A 116 9.93 -6.08 16.52
CA GLU A 116 10.30 -6.59 17.84
C GLU A 116 11.53 -7.52 17.79
N ALA A 117 11.67 -8.31 16.72
CA ALA A 117 12.83 -9.16 16.50
C ALA A 117 14.08 -8.38 16.07
N ASP A 118 13.91 -7.31 15.30
CA ASP A 118 15.00 -6.42 14.89
C ASP A 118 14.60 -4.93 14.95
N PRO A 119 14.81 -4.28 16.11
CA PRO A 119 14.47 -2.87 16.30
C PRO A 119 15.29 -1.89 15.45
N SER A 120 16.35 -2.35 14.77
CA SER A 120 17.14 -1.50 13.87
C SER A 120 16.35 -1.16 12.59
N LYS A 121 15.42 -2.03 12.17
CA LYS A 121 14.57 -1.87 10.98
C LYS A 121 13.37 -0.95 11.23
N LYS A 122 13.64 0.30 11.64
CA LYS A 122 12.58 1.29 11.97
C LYS A 122 11.65 1.58 10.78
N GLU A 123 12.16 1.47 9.56
CA GLU A 123 11.40 1.67 8.32
C GLU A 123 10.24 0.68 8.18
N ILE A 124 10.33 -0.51 8.78
CA ILE A 124 9.23 -1.49 8.79
C ILE A 124 8.02 -0.97 9.59
N LEU A 125 8.25 -0.25 10.70
CA LEU A 125 7.16 0.34 11.47
C LEU A 125 6.48 1.50 10.75
N GLU A 126 7.18 2.17 9.83
CA GLU A 126 6.63 3.28 9.05
C GLU A 126 5.53 2.82 8.09
N LEU A 127 5.54 1.53 7.70
CA LEU A 127 4.44 0.91 6.94
C LEU A 127 3.09 1.05 7.65
N LEU A 128 3.06 1.17 8.98
CA LEU A 128 1.80 1.38 9.71
C LEU A 128 1.25 2.80 9.52
N GLY A 129 1.94 3.66 8.77
CA GLY A 129 1.57 5.03 8.50
C GLY A 129 1.68 5.94 9.73
N PHE A 130 1.27 7.20 9.54
CA PHE A 130 1.29 8.20 10.61
C PHE A 130 0.53 7.72 11.85
N LYS A 131 1.14 7.82 13.04
CA LYS A 131 0.58 7.31 14.31
C LYS A 131 0.12 5.83 14.24
N LYS A 132 0.69 5.03 13.34
CA LYS A 132 0.37 3.62 13.12
C LYS A 132 -1.11 3.39 12.73
N THR A 133 -1.75 4.30 12.01
CA THR A 133 -3.19 4.23 11.67
C THR A 133 -3.54 3.55 10.35
N CYS A 134 -2.58 3.32 9.44
CA CYS A 134 -2.81 2.65 8.16
C CYS A 134 -3.49 1.29 8.37
N LEU A 135 -4.67 1.09 7.76
CA LEU A 135 -5.49 -0.13 7.90
C LEU A 135 -5.71 -0.59 9.36
N LYS A 136 -5.78 0.36 10.31
CA LYS A 136 -6.02 0.06 11.73
C LYS A 136 -7.50 -0.17 12.05
N ALA A 137 -8.37 0.53 11.34
CA ALA A 137 -9.82 0.40 11.49
C ALA A 137 -10.31 -0.84 10.73
N CYS A 138 -11.31 -1.53 11.26
CA CYS A 138 -11.85 -2.73 10.64
C CYS A 138 -12.63 -2.40 9.36
N ALA A 139 -12.80 -3.38 8.47
CA ALA A 139 -13.49 -3.22 7.19
C ALA A 139 -14.98 -2.85 7.31
N GLU A 140 -15.60 -3.09 8.46
CA GLU A 140 -16.98 -2.73 8.74
C GLU A 140 -17.16 -1.23 8.99
N VAL A 141 -16.10 -0.55 9.43
CA VAL A 141 -16.13 0.87 9.83
C VAL A 141 -15.26 1.77 8.96
N SER A 142 -14.39 1.18 8.12
CA SER A 142 -13.54 1.94 7.20
C SER A 142 -13.73 1.44 5.78
N GLN A 143 -14.26 2.32 4.93
CA GLN A 143 -14.38 2.05 3.49
C GLN A 143 -13.02 1.79 2.85
N TRP A 144 -11.97 2.48 3.31
CA TRP A 144 -10.61 2.28 2.80
C TRP A 144 -10.04 0.91 3.19
N THR A 145 -10.20 0.49 4.45
CA THR A 145 -9.80 -0.87 4.86
C THR A 145 -10.60 -1.91 4.08
N ARG A 146 -11.92 -1.74 3.96
CA ARG A 146 -12.78 -2.66 3.19
C ARG A 146 -12.33 -2.78 1.74
N LEU A 147 -11.99 -1.66 1.12
CA LEU A 147 -11.54 -1.60 -0.26
C LEU A 147 -10.23 -2.37 -0.45
N CYS A 148 -9.23 -2.12 0.39
CA CYS A 148 -7.91 -2.74 0.30
C CYS A 148 -7.92 -4.24 0.68
N GLU A 149 -8.60 -4.59 1.77
CA GLU A 149 -8.51 -5.94 2.35
C GLU A 149 -9.54 -6.92 1.78
N LEU A 150 -10.70 -6.46 1.34
CA LEU A 150 -11.79 -7.35 0.91
C LEU A 150 -12.12 -7.17 -0.56
N THR A 151 -12.59 -6.00 -0.98
CA THR A 151 -13.26 -5.89 -2.27
C THR A 151 -12.29 -5.89 -3.45
N ILE A 152 -11.15 -5.20 -3.38
CA ILE A 152 -10.14 -5.27 -4.46
C ILE A 152 -9.62 -6.70 -4.65
N PRO A 153 -9.11 -7.41 -3.61
CA PRO A 153 -8.66 -8.78 -3.78
C PRO A 153 -9.72 -9.69 -4.39
N SER A 154 -10.94 -9.70 -3.85
CA SER A 154 -12.01 -10.55 -4.39
C SER A 154 -12.40 -10.19 -5.82
N ALA A 155 -12.47 -8.91 -6.15
CA ALA A 155 -12.81 -8.46 -7.50
C ALA A 155 -11.74 -8.85 -8.52
N ILE A 156 -10.45 -8.76 -8.16
CA ILE A 156 -9.36 -9.19 -9.03
C ILE A 156 -9.31 -10.72 -9.18
N GLU A 157 -9.54 -11.48 -8.12
CA GLU A 157 -9.62 -12.95 -8.23
C GLU A 157 -10.75 -13.40 -9.17
N ASN A 158 -11.91 -12.73 -9.11
CA ASN A 158 -13.01 -12.98 -10.03
C ASN A 158 -12.63 -12.56 -11.45
N PHE A 159 -12.01 -11.38 -11.62
CA PHE A 159 -11.55 -10.90 -12.92
C PHE A 159 -10.53 -11.85 -13.57
N ILE A 160 -9.58 -12.40 -12.80
CA ILE A 160 -8.63 -13.41 -13.28
C ILE A 160 -9.38 -14.63 -13.82
N ARG A 161 -10.33 -15.16 -13.03
CA ARG A 161 -11.13 -16.34 -13.36
C ARG A 161 -12.03 -16.14 -14.58
N GLU A 162 -12.68 -14.99 -14.70
CA GLU A 162 -13.58 -14.71 -15.82
C GLU A 162 -12.82 -14.41 -17.11
N SER A 163 -11.62 -13.80 -17.00
CA SER A 163 -10.84 -13.44 -18.18
C SER A 163 -10.41 -14.66 -19.00
N SER A 164 -10.36 -15.87 -18.44
CA SER A 164 -10.06 -17.08 -19.20
C SER A 164 -11.19 -17.49 -20.14
N GLU A 165 -12.42 -17.00 -19.93
CA GLU A 165 -13.60 -17.45 -20.66
C GLU A 165 -14.23 -16.38 -21.57
N GLN A 166 -14.18 -15.08 -21.23
CA GLN A 166 -14.81 -13.97 -22.01
C GLN A 166 -14.12 -12.60 -21.77
N PRO A 167 -14.40 -11.55 -22.59
CA PRO A 167 -13.96 -10.19 -22.28
C PRO A 167 -14.67 -9.68 -21.01
N SER A 168 -13.98 -9.74 -19.88
CA SER A 168 -14.47 -9.26 -18.59
C SER A 168 -14.52 -7.73 -18.54
N ALA A 169 -15.58 -7.20 -17.92
CA ALA A 169 -15.65 -5.78 -17.59
C ALA A 169 -14.56 -5.41 -16.57
N ILE A 170 -14.09 -4.16 -16.61
CA ILE A 170 -13.15 -3.66 -15.61
C ILE A 170 -13.84 -3.67 -14.23
N PRO A 171 -13.19 -4.23 -13.19
CA PRO A 171 -13.72 -4.18 -11.84
C PRO A 171 -13.92 -2.74 -11.35
N VAL A 172 -15.11 -2.45 -10.79
CA VAL A 172 -15.46 -1.11 -10.29
C VAL A 172 -14.54 -0.68 -9.14
N GLU A 173 -14.00 -1.63 -8.40
CA GLU A 173 -13.07 -1.42 -7.30
C GLU A 173 -11.74 -0.82 -7.78
N ILE A 174 -11.31 -1.16 -9.00
CA ILE A 174 -10.10 -0.56 -9.61
C ILE A 174 -10.39 0.87 -10.08
N LEU A 175 -11.59 1.14 -10.60
CA LEU A 175 -12.03 2.51 -10.89
C LEU A 175 -12.12 3.36 -9.61
N GLN A 176 -12.57 2.76 -8.50
CA GLN A 176 -12.56 3.42 -7.19
C GLN A 176 -11.14 3.71 -6.70
N LEU A 177 -10.19 2.80 -6.93
CA LEU A 177 -8.78 3.02 -6.59
C LEU A 177 -8.16 4.15 -7.43
N GLU A 178 -8.38 4.16 -8.75
CA GLU A 178 -7.93 5.24 -9.63
C GLU A 178 -8.50 6.59 -9.18
N LYS A 179 -9.81 6.63 -8.90
CA LYS A 179 -10.47 7.81 -8.34
C LYS A 179 -9.82 8.23 -7.02
N LYS A 180 -9.50 7.29 -6.13
CA LYS A 180 -8.86 7.60 -4.86
C LYS A 180 -7.49 8.25 -5.04
N LEU A 181 -6.69 7.77 -6.00
CA LEU A 181 -5.39 8.35 -6.33
C LEU A 181 -5.50 9.77 -6.90
N SER A 182 -6.66 10.14 -7.47
CA SER A 182 -6.94 11.50 -7.96
C SER A 182 -7.33 12.49 -6.86
N GLU A 183 -7.66 12.02 -5.66
CA GLU A 183 -8.07 12.89 -4.57
C GLU A 183 -6.88 13.69 -4.00
N PRO A 184 -7.10 14.91 -3.49
CA PRO A 184 -6.03 15.68 -2.86
C PRO A 184 -5.48 15.00 -1.61
N VAL A 185 -4.15 14.94 -1.51
CA VAL A 185 -3.49 14.34 -0.35
C VAL A 185 -3.69 15.20 0.90
N ARG A 186 -3.90 14.53 2.04
CA ARG A 186 -3.94 15.14 3.37
C ARG A 186 -2.88 14.52 4.26
N VAL A 187 -1.89 15.32 4.68
CA VAL A 187 -0.85 14.91 5.62
C VAL A 187 -0.76 15.87 6.80
N HIS A 188 -0.17 15.44 7.91
CA HIS A 188 -0.11 16.26 9.13
C HIS A 188 0.63 17.60 8.94
N ASN A 189 1.52 17.68 7.95
CA ASN A 189 2.31 18.84 7.58
C ASN A 189 1.90 19.43 6.22
N ASP A 190 0.66 19.21 5.80
CA ASP A 190 0.11 19.54 4.49
C ASP A 190 0.37 21.01 4.09
N ASP A 191 0.00 21.96 4.95
CA ASP A 191 0.22 23.40 4.72
C ASP A 191 1.70 23.74 4.45
N LYS A 192 2.62 23.10 5.19
CA LYS A 192 4.07 23.32 5.04
C LYS A 192 4.55 22.82 3.67
N LEU A 193 4.11 21.62 3.28
CA LEU A 193 4.51 21.03 2.00
C LEU A 193 3.91 21.75 0.81
N ARG A 194 2.64 22.17 0.88
CA ARG A 194 2.00 22.94 -0.19
C ARG A 194 2.66 24.31 -0.40
N ARG A 195 3.12 24.96 0.69
CA ARG A 195 3.92 26.20 0.59
C ARG A 195 5.29 25.96 -0.03
N GLN A 196 5.93 24.82 0.26
CA GLN A 196 7.16 24.42 -0.39
C GLN A 196 6.94 24.14 -1.89
N LYS A 197 5.85 23.46 -2.27
CA LYS A 197 5.45 23.22 -3.67
C LYS A 197 5.28 24.54 -4.42
N LEU A 198 4.55 25.49 -3.80
CA LEU A 198 4.36 26.83 -4.35
C LEU A 198 5.70 27.56 -4.54
N LYS A 199 6.64 27.41 -3.61
CA LYS A 199 7.98 28.02 -3.72
C LYS A 199 8.76 27.43 -4.88
N GLN A 200 8.76 26.10 -5.05
CA GLN A 200 9.43 25.44 -6.16
C GLN A 200 8.80 25.81 -7.51
N GLN A 201 7.47 25.81 -7.61
CA GLN A 201 6.76 26.25 -8.82
C GLN A 201 7.08 27.70 -9.20
N LYS A 202 7.16 28.60 -8.22
CA LYS A 202 7.59 29.99 -8.46
C LYS A 202 9.06 30.11 -8.84
N ALA A 203 9.94 29.33 -8.22
CA ALA A 203 11.36 29.32 -8.58
C ALA A 203 11.58 28.81 -10.01
N ALA A 204 10.86 27.76 -10.41
CA ALA A 204 10.83 27.26 -11.78
C ALA A 204 10.20 28.27 -12.76
N GLY A 205 9.16 28.99 -12.33
CA GLY A 205 8.48 30.02 -13.13
C GLY A 205 9.23 31.35 -13.30
N VAL A 206 10.28 31.63 -12.50
CA VAL A 206 11.10 32.85 -12.63
C VAL A 206 12.12 32.75 -13.78
N GLY A 207 12.27 31.59 -14.42
CA GLY A 207 13.07 31.42 -15.64
C GLY A 207 12.40 31.91 -16.94
N LEU A 208 11.11 32.31 -16.91
CA LEU A 208 10.35 32.70 -18.10
C LEU A 208 9.64 34.05 -17.90
N SER A 209 10.39 35.13 -17.71
CA SER A 209 10.02 36.45 -18.26
C SER A 209 11.12 37.49 -18.03
N LEU A 210 11.82 37.85 -19.10
CA LEU A 210 12.09 39.24 -19.53
C LEU A 210 13.06 39.24 -20.72
N ALA A 211 12.51 39.06 -21.92
CA ALA A 211 13.20 39.43 -23.16
C ALA A 211 12.23 40.18 -24.09
N LYS A 212 11.96 41.44 -23.74
CA LYS A 212 11.69 42.48 -24.73
C LYS A 212 12.61 43.65 -24.39
N ASP A 213 13.78 43.70 -25.02
CA ASP A 213 14.00 44.71 -26.05
C ASP A 213 15.21 44.41 -26.93
N LYS A 214 15.05 44.76 -28.21
CA LYS A 214 15.95 44.49 -29.34
C LYS A 214 17.22 45.33 -29.27
N THR A 215 18.37 44.78 -29.69
CA THR A 215 19.10 45.16 -30.94
C THR A 215 20.59 44.71 -30.96
N LYS A 216 20.88 43.77 -31.89
CA LYS A 216 22.06 43.52 -32.76
C LYS A 216 23.51 43.29 -32.24
N SER A 217 24.00 42.11 -32.65
CA SER A 217 25.36 41.70 -33.12
C SER A 217 26.45 41.55 -32.03
N LYS A 218 27.31 40.52 -31.99
CA LYS A 218 27.97 39.71 -33.03
C LYS A 218 28.57 38.42 -32.39
N ALA A 219 28.68 37.39 -33.23
CA ALA A 219 29.30 36.05 -33.15
C ALA A 219 30.38 35.63 -32.11
N CYS A 220 30.37 34.29 -31.88
CA CYS A 220 31.48 33.32 -31.69
C CYS A 220 32.01 33.05 -30.26
N ASN A 221 31.73 31.89 -29.64
CA ASN A 221 32.45 30.60 -29.77
C ASN A 221 32.16 29.61 -28.60
N GLN A 222 32.02 28.33 -28.97
CA GLN A 222 32.46 27.08 -28.32
C GLN A 222 32.01 26.64 -26.90
N GLU A 223 31.47 25.41 -26.92
CA GLU A 223 31.66 24.27 -25.99
C GLU A 223 31.09 24.35 -24.56
N ALA A 224 30.04 23.56 -24.30
CA ALA A 224 29.99 22.62 -23.17
C ALA A 224 28.72 21.75 -23.27
N SER A 225 28.94 20.43 -23.24
CA SER A 225 28.05 19.31 -22.91
C SER A 225 26.57 19.62 -22.63
N GLU A 226 25.70 19.27 -23.57
CA GLU A 226 24.28 19.06 -23.29
C GLU A 226 24.11 17.64 -22.70
N GLU A 227 24.32 17.51 -21.39
CA GLU A 227 23.58 16.50 -20.63
C GLU A 227 22.13 16.98 -20.59
N LEU A 228 21.25 16.30 -21.33
CA LEU A 228 19.80 16.47 -21.20
C LEU A 228 19.40 16.08 -19.78
N ASP A 229 19.33 17.06 -18.89
CA ASP A 229 18.76 16.91 -17.56
C ASP A 229 17.32 16.38 -17.66
N SER A 230 17.13 15.22 -17.02
CA SER A 230 15.86 14.54 -16.78
C SER A 230 14.76 15.48 -16.27
N PRO A 231 13.46 15.19 -16.53
CA PRO A 231 12.38 16.04 -16.04
C PRO A 231 12.45 16.13 -14.52
N SER A 232 12.51 17.36 -14.01
CA SER A 232 12.56 17.70 -12.59
C SER A 232 11.61 16.82 -11.77
N LYS A 233 12.16 16.03 -10.83
CA LYS A 233 11.37 15.23 -9.88
C LYS A 233 10.42 16.16 -9.11
N SER A 234 9.14 15.80 -9.02
CA SER A 234 8.17 16.59 -8.26
C SER A 234 8.54 16.62 -6.78
N LEU A 235 8.16 17.71 -6.08
CA LEU A 235 8.40 17.84 -4.64
C LEU A 235 7.91 16.61 -3.86
N GLU A 236 6.74 16.12 -4.25
CA GLU A 236 6.10 14.96 -3.64
C GLU A 236 6.99 13.73 -3.72
N LEU A 237 7.61 13.47 -4.88
CA LEU A 237 8.56 12.38 -5.05
C LEU A 237 9.80 12.59 -4.18
N GLU A 238 10.38 13.79 -4.18
CA GLU A 238 11.54 14.11 -3.35
C GLU A 238 11.25 13.84 -1.86
N VAL A 239 10.11 14.32 -1.36
CA VAL A 239 9.68 14.14 0.04
C VAL A 239 9.42 12.66 0.35
N ALA A 240 8.76 11.95 -0.55
CA ALA A 240 8.43 10.54 -0.39
C ALA A 240 9.69 9.67 -0.29
N PHE A 241 10.63 9.82 -1.22
CA PHE A 241 11.86 9.03 -1.24
C PHE A 241 12.87 9.44 -0.16
N SER A 242 12.88 10.71 0.25
CA SER A 242 13.70 11.14 1.40
C SER A 242 13.31 10.40 2.69
N LYS A 243 12.01 10.16 2.91
CA LYS A 243 11.55 9.37 4.07
C LYS A 243 11.99 7.91 3.99
N LEU A 244 11.97 7.31 2.79
CA LEU A 244 12.38 5.92 2.58
C LEU A 244 13.88 5.67 2.77
N THR A 245 14.72 6.69 2.54
CA THR A 245 16.18 6.58 2.64
C THR A 245 16.72 6.88 4.04
N ALA A 246 15.84 7.13 5.02
CA ALA A 246 16.21 7.49 6.40
C ALA A 246 17.21 8.67 6.50
N GLN A 247 17.30 9.52 5.47
CA GLN A 247 18.03 10.78 5.59
C GLN A 247 17.27 11.66 6.58
N GLU A 248 17.97 12.07 7.64
CA GLU A 248 17.43 13.01 8.62
C GLU A 248 16.96 14.29 7.94
N ASP A 249 15.91 14.89 8.52
CA ASP A 249 15.30 16.12 8.02
C ASP A 249 16.41 17.16 7.71
N PRO A 250 16.35 17.84 6.54
CA PRO A 250 17.36 18.83 6.21
C PRO A 250 17.42 19.93 7.28
N ALA A 251 18.64 20.40 7.52
CA ALA A 251 18.99 21.40 8.52
C ALA A 251 18.09 22.66 8.46
N SER A 252 18.01 23.31 9.63
CA SER A 252 17.23 24.51 9.97
C SER A 252 16.72 25.35 8.80
N ALA A 253 15.40 25.50 8.73
CA ALA A 253 14.75 26.37 7.75
C ALA A 253 15.20 27.83 7.91
N ASN A 254 15.80 28.39 6.85
CA ASN A 254 15.94 29.82 6.66
C ASN A 254 14.57 30.52 6.80
N ARG A 255 14.53 31.72 7.40
CA ARG A 255 13.30 32.50 7.60
C ARG A 255 12.53 32.61 6.28
N GLU A 256 11.34 32.03 6.28
CA GLU A 256 10.43 31.98 5.15
C GLU A 256 10.05 33.39 4.64
N PRO A 257 10.06 33.65 3.32
CA PRO A 257 9.72 34.95 2.74
C PRO A 257 8.31 35.41 3.11
N SER A 258 8.15 36.70 3.43
CA SER A 258 6.89 37.31 3.90
C SER A 258 5.72 37.19 2.92
N HIS A 259 5.98 37.04 1.61
CA HIS A 259 4.95 36.88 0.59
C HIS A 259 4.36 35.46 0.54
N ILE A 260 5.07 34.43 1.01
CA ILE A 260 4.57 33.04 1.05
C ILE A 260 3.67 32.84 2.28
N ARG A 261 4.01 33.48 3.41
CA ARG A 261 3.19 33.46 4.64
C ARG A 261 1.83 34.13 4.48
N LYS A 262 1.70 35.06 3.53
CA LYS A 262 0.45 35.83 3.29
C LYS A 262 -0.54 35.13 2.36
N VAL A 263 -0.17 34.00 1.75
CA VAL A 263 -1.07 33.23 0.86
C VAL A 263 -2.08 32.45 1.73
N LYS A 264 -3.37 32.56 1.41
CA LYS A 264 -4.44 31.81 2.07
C LYS A 264 -4.28 30.32 1.78
N ALA A 265 -4.66 29.46 2.72
CA ALA A 265 -4.55 28.01 2.57
C ALA A 265 -5.34 27.46 1.35
N SER A 266 -6.46 28.11 1.00
CA SER A 266 -7.27 27.81 -0.19
C SER A 266 -6.54 27.98 -1.51
N ASP A 267 -5.53 28.86 -1.54
CA ASP A 267 -4.84 29.27 -2.76
C ASP A 267 -3.51 28.52 -2.94
N LEU A 268 -3.22 27.55 -2.05
CA LEU A 268 -2.03 26.71 -2.13
C LEU A 268 -2.26 25.55 -3.10
N PRO A 269 -1.26 25.18 -3.92
CA PRO A 269 -1.39 24.06 -4.85
C PRO A 269 -1.64 22.75 -4.07
N PRO A 270 -2.55 21.88 -4.54
CA PRO A 270 -2.79 20.61 -3.88
C PRO A 270 -1.56 19.69 -3.98
N LEU A 271 -1.43 18.80 -3.00
CA LEU A 271 -0.47 17.69 -3.05
C LEU A 271 -1.10 16.51 -3.77
N GLU A 272 -0.28 15.82 -4.55
CA GLU A 272 -0.68 14.64 -5.33
C GLU A 272 -0.23 13.34 -4.66
N HIS A 273 -0.95 12.26 -4.92
CA HIS A 273 -0.57 10.94 -4.44
C HIS A 273 0.72 10.46 -5.11
N VAL A 274 1.69 10.07 -4.28
CA VAL A 274 2.84 9.26 -4.71
C VAL A 274 2.50 7.78 -4.53
N PHE A 275 1.88 7.48 -3.38
CA PHE A 275 1.48 6.18 -2.87
C PHE A 275 -0.02 6.14 -2.54
N ALA A 276 -0.55 4.98 -2.20
CA ALA A 276 -2.00 4.72 -2.12
C ALA A 276 -2.73 5.63 -1.12
N GLU A 277 -2.15 5.88 0.06
CA GLU A 277 -2.75 6.75 1.09
C GLU A 277 -2.28 8.21 1.00
N GLY A 278 -1.28 8.52 0.17
CA GLY A 278 -0.77 9.89 -0.01
C GLY A 278 0.69 9.94 -0.41
N LEU A 279 1.52 10.65 0.36
CA LEU A 279 2.94 10.83 0.05
C LEU A 279 3.85 9.69 0.52
N TYR A 280 3.42 8.91 1.51
CA TYR A 280 4.29 7.95 2.18
C TYR A 280 3.89 6.52 1.82
N PHE A 281 4.89 5.67 1.63
CA PHE A 281 4.70 4.25 1.39
C PHE A 281 4.18 3.58 2.67
N THR A 282 3.01 2.96 2.60
CA THR A 282 2.38 2.32 3.76
C THR A 282 1.99 0.87 3.47
N LEU A 283 1.41 0.22 4.48
CA LEU A 283 0.87 -1.13 4.37
C LEU A 283 -0.22 -1.22 3.29
N ALA A 284 -0.94 -0.14 3.00
CA ALA A 284 -1.91 -0.12 1.91
C ALA A 284 -1.24 -0.41 0.55
N ASP A 285 -0.05 0.16 0.30
CA ASP A 285 0.69 -0.10 -0.94
C ASP A 285 1.13 -1.57 -1.06
N ILE A 286 1.58 -2.17 0.05
CA ILE A 286 1.92 -3.59 0.12
C ILE A 286 0.71 -4.48 -0.20
N VAL A 287 -0.46 -4.12 0.34
CA VAL A 287 -1.72 -4.87 0.09
C VAL A 287 -2.17 -4.76 -1.36
N LEU A 288 -2.09 -3.55 -1.93
CA LEU A 288 -2.59 -3.29 -3.27
C LEU A 288 -1.66 -3.84 -4.37
N LEU A 289 -0.35 -3.91 -4.13
CA LEU A 289 0.64 -4.25 -5.15
C LEU A 289 0.39 -5.59 -5.87
N PRO A 290 0.24 -6.75 -5.18
CA PRO A 290 -0.06 -8.00 -5.87
C PRO A 290 -1.38 -7.93 -6.66
N CYS A 291 -2.41 -7.31 -6.08
CA CYS A 291 -3.72 -7.19 -6.71
C CYS A 291 -3.65 -6.38 -8.02
N VAL A 292 -3.03 -5.20 -7.95
CA VAL A 292 -2.86 -4.30 -9.11
C VAL A 292 -1.93 -4.93 -10.15
N HIS A 293 -0.87 -5.63 -9.74
CA HIS A 293 -0.01 -6.34 -10.67
C HIS A 293 -0.80 -7.34 -11.52
N HIS A 294 -1.60 -8.22 -10.89
CA HIS A 294 -2.40 -9.20 -11.62
C HIS A 294 -3.44 -8.55 -12.54
N PHE A 295 -4.08 -7.46 -12.08
CA PHE A 295 -4.94 -6.65 -12.92
C PHE A 295 -4.20 -6.13 -14.16
N LEU A 296 -3.06 -5.45 -13.98
CA LEU A 296 -2.29 -4.87 -15.08
C LEU A 296 -1.74 -5.92 -16.04
N VAL A 297 -1.36 -7.11 -15.56
CA VAL A 297 -0.93 -8.23 -16.42
C VAL A 297 -2.06 -8.61 -17.39
N ILE A 298 -3.29 -8.69 -16.90
CA ILE A 298 -4.44 -9.01 -17.76
C ILE A 298 -4.75 -7.85 -18.69
N ILE A 299 -4.76 -6.61 -18.20
CA ILE A 299 -5.02 -5.43 -19.03
C ILE A 299 -4.01 -5.31 -20.16
N CYS A 300 -2.71 -5.40 -19.88
CA CYS A 300 -1.69 -5.29 -20.91
C CYS A 300 -1.76 -6.43 -21.94
N LYS A 301 -2.19 -7.63 -21.53
CA LYS A 301 -2.31 -8.79 -22.42
C LYS A 301 -3.60 -8.81 -23.26
N LYS A 302 -4.72 -8.38 -22.69
CA LYS A 302 -6.06 -8.59 -23.28
C LYS A 302 -6.80 -7.29 -23.63
N HIS A 303 -6.47 -6.18 -22.98
CA HIS A 303 -7.21 -4.91 -23.06
C HIS A 303 -6.25 -3.70 -23.02
N SER A 304 -5.17 -3.75 -23.80
CA SER A 304 -4.10 -2.73 -23.73
C SER A 304 -4.61 -1.30 -23.98
N GLU A 305 -5.68 -1.17 -24.78
CA GLU A 305 -6.36 0.08 -25.06
C GLU A 305 -7.00 0.73 -23.84
N LYS A 306 -7.39 -0.07 -22.83
CA LYS A 306 -8.00 0.44 -21.58
C LYS A 306 -6.96 0.95 -20.58
N LEU A 307 -5.67 0.70 -20.80
CA LEU A 307 -4.63 1.16 -19.88
C LEU A 307 -4.62 2.69 -19.75
N VAL A 308 -5.03 3.41 -20.81
CA VAL A 308 -5.13 4.88 -20.80
C VAL A 308 -6.18 5.42 -19.82
N GLU A 309 -7.09 4.58 -19.34
CA GLU A 309 -8.09 4.92 -18.31
C GLU A 309 -7.49 4.93 -16.89
N PHE A 310 -6.27 4.40 -16.71
CA PHE A 310 -5.62 4.25 -15.39
C PHE A 310 -4.24 4.94 -15.28
N PRO A 311 -4.10 6.22 -15.66
CA PRO A 311 -2.81 6.90 -15.66
C PRO A 311 -2.20 7.01 -14.25
N LEU A 312 -3.01 7.21 -13.20
CA LEU A 312 -2.51 7.36 -11.83
C LEU A 312 -2.09 6.02 -11.25
N LEU A 313 -2.85 4.95 -11.50
CA LEU A 313 -2.49 3.60 -11.09
C LEU A 313 -1.23 3.12 -11.82
N ALA A 314 -1.09 3.40 -13.11
CA ALA A 314 0.13 3.11 -13.87
C ALA A 314 1.34 3.84 -13.28
N SER A 315 1.19 5.14 -13.00
CA SER A 315 2.24 5.95 -12.36
C SER A 315 2.60 5.43 -10.97
N TRP A 316 1.59 5.08 -10.16
CA TRP A 316 1.79 4.45 -8.84
C TRP A 316 2.55 3.12 -8.95
N TYR A 317 2.20 2.28 -9.93
CA TYR A 317 2.83 0.99 -10.17
C TYR A 317 4.27 1.11 -10.69
N GLN A 318 4.63 2.21 -11.36
CA GLN A 318 6.03 2.50 -11.69
C GLN A 318 6.79 2.96 -10.42
N ARG A 319 6.24 3.91 -9.67
CA ARG A 319 6.89 4.49 -8.48
C ARG A 319 7.15 3.48 -7.37
N ILE A 320 6.24 2.53 -7.15
CA ILE A 320 6.41 1.51 -6.12
C ILE A 320 7.65 0.64 -6.36
N GLN A 321 8.10 0.51 -7.62
CA GLN A 321 9.29 -0.26 -7.98
C GLN A 321 10.59 0.41 -7.53
N GLU A 322 10.57 1.73 -7.31
CA GLU A 322 11.72 2.49 -6.79
C GLU A 322 11.86 2.37 -5.27
N VAL A 323 10.83 1.84 -4.58
CA VAL A 323 10.88 1.64 -3.14
C VAL A 323 11.89 0.54 -2.80
N PRO A 324 12.80 0.78 -1.83
CA PRO A 324 13.77 -0.23 -1.41
C PRO A 324 13.11 -1.56 -1.05
N LYS A 325 13.76 -2.67 -1.38
CA LYS A 325 13.31 -4.06 -1.13
C LYS A 325 12.06 -4.51 -1.92
N VAL A 326 11.26 -3.62 -2.51
CA VAL A 326 10.05 -4.01 -3.27
C VAL A 326 10.39 -4.93 -4.44
N LYS A 327 11.35 -4.55 -5.30
CA LYS A 327 11.78 -5.39 -6.43
C LYS A 327 12.27 -6.77 -5.99
N THR A 328 13.05 -6.81 -4.90
CA THR A 328 13.57 -8.07 -4.34
C THR A 328 12.45 -8.96 -3.81
N ALA A 329 11.50 -8.40 -3.04
CA ALA A 329 10.36 -9.15 -2.53
C ALA A 329 9.44 -9.64 -3.67
N ALA A 330 9.16 -8.78 -4.64
CA ALA A 330 8.38 -9.12 -5.84
C ALA A 330 8.97 -10.29 -6.60
N SER A 331 10.28 -10.25 -6.89
CA SER A 331 10.96 -11.34 -7.60
C SER A 331 10.86 -12.67 -6.84
N LYS A 332 10.96 -12.65 -5.50
CA LYS A 332 10.81 -13.85 -4.66
C LYS A 332 9.37 -14.37 -4.61
N CYS A 333 8.40 -13.51 -4.85
CA CYS A 333 6.97 -13.85 -5.01
C CYS A 333 6.60 -14.24 -6.45
N GLY A 334 7.54 -14.28 -7.40
CA GLY A 334 7.23 -14.52 -8.82
C GLY A 334 6.51 -13.35 -9.50
N ILE A 335 6.48 -12.16 -8.90
CA ILE A 335 5.97 -10.93 -9.51
C ILE A 335 7.05 -10.37 -10.41
N GLN A 336 6.79 -10.41 -11.72
CA GLN A 336 7.63 -9.78 -12.74
C GLN A 336 7.00 -8.45 -13.12
N PHE A 337 7.65 -7.34 -12.73
CA PHE A 337 7.13 -6.02 -13.02
C PHE A 337 6.97 -5.79 -14.52
N LEU A 338 5.86 -5.11 -14.87
CA LEU A 338 5.57 -4.72 -16.24
C LEU A 338 6.25 -3.39 -16.56
N ASP A 339 6.84 -3.31 -17.74
CA ASP A 339 7.29 -2.06 -18.33
C ASP A 339 6.09 -1.38 -18.99
N LEU A 340 5.44 -0.48 -18.24
CA LEU A 340 4.30 0.29 -18.75
C LEU A 340 4.80 1.49 -19.57
N PRO A 341 4.13 1.83 -20.68
CA PRO A 341 4.44 3.05 -21.42
C PRO A 341 4.24 4.29 -20.55
N GLU A 342 5.06 5.32 -20.74
CA GLU A 342 4.85 6.62 -20.10
C GLU A 342 3.53 7.23 -20.59
N LEU A 343 2.48 7.07 -19.79
CA LEU A 343 1.21 7.73 -20.03
C LEU A 343 1.34 9.16 -19.52
N LEU A 344 1.29 10.14 -20.44
CA LEU A 344 1.30 11.55 -20.08
C LEU A 344 0.13 11.83 -19.15
N THR A 345 0.41 12.16 -17.89
CA THR A 345 -0.56 12.77 -16.99
C THR A 345 -0.83 14.17 -17.52
N THR A 346 -1.80 14.33 -18.41
CA THR A 346 -2.29 15.65 -18.82
C THR A 346 -3.07 16.24 -17.66
N SER A 347 -2.36 16.80 -16.69
CA SER A 347 -2.91 17.72 -15.70
C SER A 347 -3.20 19.05 -16.38
N ASN A 348 -4.30 19.14 -17.13
CA ASN A 348 -5.00 20.39 -17.47
C ASN A 348 -6.14 20.10 -18.45
N GLU A 349 -7.34 19.81 -17.96
CA GLU A 349 -8.56 20.35 -18.56
C GLU A 349 -9.53 20.77 -17.45
N GLN A 350 -10.18 21.90 -17.70
CA GLN A 350 -10.93 22.73 -16.77
C GLN A 350 -12.05 21.95 -16.05
N HIS A 351 -12.02 21.91 -14.72
CA HIS A 351 -13.20 21.59 -13.95
C HIS A 351 -14.24 22.72 -14.08
N PRO A 352 -15.48 22.46 -14.51
CA PRO A 352 -16.57 23.37 -14.24
C PRO A 352 -16.79 23.39 -12.73
N ASN A 353 -16.85 24.60 -12.15
CA ASN A 353 -17.18 24.85 -10.75
C ASN A 353 -18.27 23.89 -10.24
N LEU A 354 -17.88 22.92 -9.40
CA LEU A 354 -18.78 22.20 -8.53
C LEU A 354 -18.57 22.76 -7.13
N SER A 355 -19.58 23.50 -6.70
CA SER A 355 -19.70 24.12 -5.38
C SER A 355 -19.28 23.18 -4.25
N GLU A 356 -18.57 23.72 -3.27
CA GLU A 356 -18.24 23.07 -2.01
C GLU A 356 -19.50 22.40 -1.41
N VAL A 357 -19.53 21.07 -1.42
CA VAL A 357 -20.47 20.31 -0.59
C VAL A 357 -19.85 20.20 0.80
N PRO A 358 -20.53 20.64 1.87
CA PRO A 358 -20.03 20.49 3.24
C PRO A 358 -19.80 19.02 3.54
N GLY A 359 -18.75 18.74 4.33
CA GLY A 359 -18.33 17.38 4.70
C GLY A 359 -19.50 16.47 5.02
N VAL A 360 -19.68 15.45 4.19
CA VAL A 360 -20.61 14.35 4.46
C VAL A 360 -19.98 13.55 5.59
N GLU A 361 -20.57 13.67 6.77
CA GLU A 361 -20.31 12.75 7.88
C GLU A 361 -20.51 11.32 7.39
N GLU A 362 -19.59 10.44 7.80
CA GLU A 362 -19.62 9.01 7.54
C GLU A 362 -21.00 8.46 7.91
N GLN A 363 -21.81 8.11 6.90
CA GLN A 363 -23.09 7.45 7.13
C GLN A 363 -22.80 6.03 7.62
N SER A 364 -22.79 5.87 8.94
CA SER A 364 -22.90 4.57 9.59
C SER A 364 -24.24 3.94 9.27
N ASP A 365 -24.24 2.63 9.02
CA ASP A 365 -25.45 1.80 8.94
C ASP A 365 -26.38 2.11 10.13
N PRO A 366 -27.66 2.49 9.92
CA PRO A 366 -28.58 2.83 11.00
C PRO A 366 -28.88 1.66 11.95
N SER A 367 -28.46 0.44 11.60
CA SER A 367 -28.56 -0.74 12.47
C SER A 367 -27.36 -0.95 13.41
N PHE A 368 -26.26 -0.22 13.21
CA PHE A 368 -25.04 -0.38 14.00
C PHE A 368 -24.92 0.67 15.11
N ILE A 369 -25.35 0.30 16.32
CA ILE A 369 -25.03 1.05 17.54
C ILE A 369 -23.67 0.55 18.04
N GLY A 370 -22.59 1.18 17.57
CA GLY A 370 -21.24 0.93 18.09
C GLY A 370 -21.17 1.27 19.57
N GLY A 371 -21.20 0.25 20.43
CA GLY A 371 -21.08 0.42 21.88
C GLY A 371 -19.73 1.08 22.25
N PRO A 372 -19.67 1.82 23.37
CA PRO A 372 -18.44 2.50 23.78
C PRO A 372 -17.31 1.48 23.99
N ARG A 373 -16.20 1.69 23.27
CA ARG A 373 -14.99 0.87 23.33
C ARG A 373 -14.58 0.64 24.79
N PRO A 374 -14.58 -0.61 25.31
CA PRO A 374 -14.16 -0.87 26.68
C PRO A 374 -12.68 -0.51 26.85
N THR A 375 -12.37 0.43 27.73
CA THR A 375 -11.01 0.72 28.16
C THR A 375 -10.44 -0.46 28.93
N MET A 376 -9.13 -0.72 28.83
CA MET A 376 -8.42 -1.81 29.55
C MET A 376 -8.75 -1.86 31.06
N THR A 377 -9.06 -0.71 31.66
CA THR A 377 -9.48 -0.56 33.05
C THR A 377 -10.84 -1.23 33.36
N LYS A 378 -11.76 -1.32 32.39
CA LYS A 378 -13.06 -2.00 32.52
C LYS A 378 -12.97 -3.52 32.29
N LEU A 379 -11.98 -3.99 31.53
CA LEU A 379 -11.72 -5.42 31.29
C LEU A 379 -11.12 -6.12 32.50
N MET A 380 -10.30 -5.42 33.29
CA MET A 380 -9.66 -5.97 34.49
C MET A 380 -10.58 -6.05 35.71
N SER A 381 -11.74 -5.39 35.68
CA SER A 381 -12.57 -5.17 36.87
C SER A 381 -13.87 -5.96 36.93
N LYS A 382 -14.23 -6.77 35.91
CA LYS A 382 -15.48 -7.53 35.95
C LYS A 382 -15.34 -8.94 35.38
N GLN A 383 -15.51 -9.94 36.24
CA GLN A 383 -15.98 -11.27 35.86
C GLN A 383 -17.39 -11.09 35.27
N PHE A 384 -17.57 -11.38 33.99
CA PHE A 384 -18.90 -11.53 33.41
C PHE A 384 -19.05 -12.94 32.84
N THR A 385 -19.93 -13.70 33.49
CA THR A 385 -20.74 -14.76 32.88
C THR A 385 -21.62 -14.14 31.80
N GLY A 386 -21.45 -14.56 30.55
CA GLY A 386 -22.32 -14.16 29.45
C GLY A 386 -23.65 -14.92 29.49
N VAL A 387 -24.73 -14.20 29.22
CA VAL A 387 -26.00 -14.76 28.71
C VAL A 387 -26.24 -14.08 27.36
N TYR A 388 -26.65 -14.90 26.40
CA TYR A 388 -26.74 -14.69 24.95
C TYR A 388 -27.38 -13.38 24.50
#